data_AF-K7LWC0-F1
#
_entry.id   AF-K7LWC0-F1
#
_cell.length_a   1.000
_cell.length_b   1.000
_cell.length_c   1.000
_cell.angle_alpha   90.00
_cell.angle_beta   90.00
_cell.angle_gamma   90.00
#
_symmetry.space_group_name_H-M   'P 1'
#
loop_
_entity.id
_entity.type
_entity.pdbx_description
1 polymer ?
#
loop_
_entity_poly.entity_id
_entity_poly.type
_entity_poly.pdbx_seq_one_letter_code
_entity_poly.pdbx_strand_id
1 'polypeptide(L)'
;MQNNSSTKATSKLPRRAKSKKRDLVGVNDAQVAETPSEFSFAVAKIAVAQVCQSVGFKTFKCNALKTLTNVSTRYLETIVRSAASFANASNRTNSNLFDIINGIHDLCSAQGFPGGSVMHKVNLLRSSALKDIMNFVNLSNKVPFAKPIPFRNVFQVNVFL
;
A
#
# COMPACT_ATOMS: atom_id res chain seq x y z
N MET A 1 -46.76 -5.01 57.56
CA MET A 1 -46.19 -6.37 57.59
C MET A 1 -47.17 -7.30 56.90
N GLN A 2 -46.91 -7.70 55.65
CA GLN A 2 -47.68 -8.73 54.95
C GLN A 2 -46.69 -9.55 54.12
N ASN A 3 -46.49 -10.78 54.58
CA ASN A 3 -45.64 -11.79 53.97
C ASN A 3 -46.48 -12.55 52.95
N ASN A 4 -46.14 -12.44 51.66
CA ASN A 4 -46.73 -13.30 50.64
C ASN A 4 -45.61 -14.14 50.01
N SER A 5 -45.55 -15.38 50.48
CA SER A 5 -44.78 -16.49 49.94
C SER A 5 -45.70 -17.38 49.10
N SER A 6 -45.35 -17.66 47.83
CA SER A 6 -45.82 -18.84 47.08
C SER A 6 -45.12 -18.92 45.71
N THR A 7 -44.09 -19.76 45.55
CA THR A 7 -44.13 -21.16 45.05
C THR A 7 -44.09 -21.33 43.52
N LYS A 8 -42.91 -21.79 43.08
CA LYS A 8 -42.69 -23.07 42.35
C LYS A 8 -43.11 -23.16 40.87
N ALA A 9 -42.11 -23.20 39.99
CA ALA A 9 -42.13 -24.02 38.78
C ALA A 9 -40.68 -24.31 38.30
N THR A 10 -40.10 -25.41 38.78
CA THR A 10 -38.81 -25.95 38.30
C THR A 10 -39.07 -26.93 37.16
N SER A 11 -39.16 -26.44 35.92
CA SER A 11 -39.17 -27.30 34.73
C SER A 11 -37.74 -27.69 34.36
N LYS A 12 -37.36 -28.95 34.62
CA LYS A 12 -36.10 -29.56 34.19
C LYS A 12 -36.08 -29.70 32.67
N LEU A 13 -35.24 -28.93 31.98
CA LEU A 13 -35.01 -29.08 30.54
C LEU A 13 -34.06 -30.26 30.26
N PRO A 14 -34.28 -31.08 29.21
CA PRO A 14 -33.48 -32.28 28.95
C PRO A 14 -32.07 -31.97 28.42
N ARG A 15 -31.07 -32.71 28.91
CA ARG A 15 -29.68 -32.70 28.44
C ARG A 15 -29.59 -33.22 26.99
N ARG A 16 -29.53 -32.32 26.01
CA ARG A 16 -29.27 -32.67 24.60
C ARG A 16 -27.79 -32.98 24.41
N ALA A 17 -27.51 -34.22 24.05
CA ALA A 17 -26.17 -34.73 23.77
C ALA A 17 -25.57 -34.16 22.47
N LYS A 18 -24.29 -33.78 22.58
CA LYS A 18 -23.21 -33.82 21.57
C LYS A 18 -23.59 -33.48 20.11
N SER A 19 -23.31 -32.24 19.73
CA SER A 19 -22.84 -31.91 18.38
C SER A 19 -21.42 -31.39 18.51
N LYS A 20 -20.45 -32.23 18.15
CA LYS A 20 -19.02 -31.89 18.07
C LYS A 20 -18.87 -31.02 16.82
N LYS A 21 -19.13 -29.72 16.96
CA LYS A 21 -18.94 -28.71 15.92
C LYS A 21 -17.46 -28.76 15.54
N ARG A 22 -17.17 -29.29 14.37
CA ARG A 22 -15.85 -29.19 13.77
C ARG A 22 -15.57 -27.70 13.69
N ASP A 23 -14.52 -27.27 14.37
CA ASP A 23 -13.92 -25.97 14.12
C ASP A 23 -13.50 -25.99 12.65
N LEU A 24 -14.42 -25.53 11.79
CA LEU A 24 -14.04 -24.96 10.52
C LEU A 24 -13.11 -23.83 10.91
N VAL A 25 -11.82 -24.10 10.76
CA VAL A 25 -10.79 -23.10 10.55
C VAL A 25 -11.33 -22.26 9.40
N GLY A 26 -12.10 -21.23 9.77
CA GLY A 26 -12.43 -20.13 8.90
C GLY A 26 -11.10 -19.48 8.65
N VAL A 27 -10.47 -19.91 7.56
CA VAL A 27 -9.38 -19.18 6.96
C VAL A 27 -10.02 -17.85 6.60
N ASN A 28 -9.83 -16.86 7.47
CA ASN A 28 -10.17 -15.49 7.22
C ASN A 28 -9.15 -14.99 6.19
N ASP A 29 -9.28 -15.43 4.94
CA ASP A 29 -8.44 -14.99 3.81
C ASP A 29 -8.54 -13.47 3.59
N ALA A 30 -9.56 -12.83 4.19
CA ALA A 30 -9.71 -11.38 4.21
C ALA A 30 -8.67 -10.65 5.10
N GLN A 31 -7.88 -11.36 5.92
CA GLN A 31 -6.83 -10.77 6.76
C GLN A 31 -5.42 -11.00 6.21
N VAL A 32 -5.28 -11.38 4.93
CA VAL A 32 -4.01 -11.31 4.19
C VAL A 32 -3.79 -9.90 3.61
N ALA A 33 -4.37 -8.86 4.22
CA ALA A 33 -3.69 -7.58 4.20
C ALA A 33 -2.53 -7.71 5.19
N GLU A 34 -1.43 -8.36 4.76
CA GLU A 34 -0.22 -8.47 5.56
C GLU A 34 0.11 -7.07 6.05
N THR A 35 -0.06 -6.85 7.35
CA THR A 35 0.43 -5.64 7.99
C THR A 35 1.89 -5.50 7.55
N PRO A 36 2.30 -4.34 6.98
CA PRO A 36 3.65 -4.20 6.45
C PRO A 36 4.62 -4.66 7.53
N SER A 37 5.54 -5.56 7.16
CA SER A 37 6.49 -6.11 8.12
C SER A 37 7.15 -4.97 8.88
N GLU A 38 7.43 -5.16 10.16
CA GLU A 38 8.06 -4.12 10.99
C GLU A 38 9.35 -3.58 10.34
N PHE A 39 10.08 -4.47 9.67
CA PHE A 39 11.25 -4.13 8.86
C PHE A 39 10.90 -3.20 7.67
N SER A 40 9.94 -3.58 6.82
CA SER A 40 9.50 -2.77 5.69
C SER A 40 9.00 -1.40 6.13
N PHE A 41 8.26 -1.35 7.24
CA PHE A 41 7.80 -0.08 7.81
C PHE A 41 8.96 0.76 8.34
N ALA A 42 9.95 0.16 9.00
CA ALA A 42 11.14 0.87 9.46
C ALA A 42 11.94 1.47 8.30
N VAL A 43 12.12 0.71 7.20
CA VAL A 43 12.77 1.20 5.98
C VAL A 43 12.00 2.38 5.37
N ALA A 44 10.69 2.25 5.21
CA ALA A 44 9.84 3.34 4.72
C ALA A 44 9.92 4.59 5.62
N LYS A 45 9.92 4.39 6.94
CA LYS A 45 10.02 5.48 7.92
C LYS A 45 11.35 6.22 7.81
N ILE A 46 12.45 5.50 7.61
CA ILE A 46 13.77 6.11 7.37
C ILE A 46 13.75 6.92 6.07
N ALA A 47 13.23 6.36 4.97
CA ALA A 47 13.14 7.06 3.70
C ALA A 47 12.30 8.35 3.81
N VAL A 48 11.15 8.29 4.48
CA VAL A 48 10.29 9.47 4.72
C VAL A 48 10.99 10.51 5.58
N ALA A 49 11.73 10.09 6.62
CA ALA A 49 12.52 11.01 7.44
C ALA A 49 13.61 11.71 6.61
N GLN A 50 14.28 10.99 5.72
CA GLN A 50 15.28 11.55 4.83
C GLN A 50 14.68 12.53 3.81
N VAL A 51 13.49 12.25 3.27
CA VAL A 51 12.76 13.23 2.43
C VAL A 51 12.40 14.47 3.24
N CYS A 52 11.94 14.32 4.49
CA CYS A 52 11.69 15.48 5.34
C CYS A 52 12.96 16.31 5.56
N GLN A 53 14.10 15.65 5.78
CA GLN A 53 15.38 16.31 5.93
C GLN A 53 15.80 17.04 4.65
N SER A 54 15.58 16.45 3.46
CA SER A 54 15.96 17.07 2.18
C SER A 54 15.15 18.33 1.84
N VAL A 55 13.93 18.44 2.36
CA VAL A 55 13.11 19.66 2.25
C VAL A 55 13.32 20.66 3.40
N GLY A 56 14.26 20.38 4.31
CA GLY A 56 14.71 21.32 5.35
C GLY A 56 14.17 21.08 6.76
N PHE A 57 13.38 20.03 7.01
CA PHE A 57 12.98 19.69 8.38
C PHE A 57 14.16 19.15 9.17
N LYS A 58 14.43 19.75 10.34
CA LYS A 58 15.53 19.33 11.23
C LYS A 58 15.09 18.36 12.33
N THR A 59 13.81 18.40 12.69
CA THR A 59 13.23 17.57 13.74
C THR A 59 11.81 17.16 13.36
N PHE A 60 11.33 16.06 13.95
CA PHE A 60 9.99 15.54 13.76
C PHE A 60 9.46 14.91 15.05
N LYS A 61 8.16 15.02 15.29
CA LYS A 61 7.50 14.24 16.33
C LYS A 61 7.37 12.79 15.85
N CYS A 62 7.61 11.81 16.73
CA CYS A 62 7.56 10.39 16.38
C CYS A 62 6.21 9.99 15.74
N ASN A 63 5.09 10.45 16.31
CA ASN A 63 3.75 10.18 15.77
C ASN A 63 3.50 10.85 14.42
N ALA A 64 4.02 12.06 14.19
CA ALA A 64 3.88 12.75 12.91
C ALA A 64 4.64 12.02 11.81
N LEU A 65 5.89 11.62 12.07
CA LEU A 65 6.69 10.85 11.13
C LEU A 65 6.05 9.48 10.84
N LYS A 66 5.53 8.79 11.86
CA LYS A 66 4.81 7.52 11.69
C LYS A 66 3.56 7.69 10.81
N THR A 67 2.80 8.76 11.03
CA THR A 67 1.59 9.07 10.26
C THR A 67 1.94 9.40 8.81
N LEU A 68 2.94 10.24 8.58
CA LEU A 68 3.41 10.55 7.23
C LEU A 68 3.92 9.29 6.52
N THR A 69 4.61 8.40 7.24
CA THR A 69 5.05 7.10 6.71
C THR A 69 3.85 6.27 6.27
N ASN A 70 2.81 6.15 7.09
CA ASN A 70 1.58 5.43 6.74
C ASN A 70 0.89 6.02 5.49
N VAL A 71 0.85 7.34 5.36
CA VAL A 71 0.27 8.00 4.17
C VAL A 71 1.10 7.68 2.94
N SER A 72 2.43 7.81 3.01
CA SER A 72 3.33 7.51 1.90
C SER A 72 3.23 6.05 1.46
N THR A 73 3.19 5.10 2.39
CA THR A 73 3.06 3.67 2.04
C THR A 73 1.71 3.37 1.41
N ARG A 74 0.61 3.99 1.87
CA ARG A 74 -0.71 3.85 1.24
C ARG A 74 -0.77 4.43 -0.16
N TYR A 75 -0.07 5.53 -0.41
CA TYR A 75 0.05 6.13 -1.73
C TYR A 75 0.76 5.16 -2.69
N LEU A 76 1.91 4.60 -2.28
CA LEU A 76 2.64 3.59 -3.05
C LEU A 76 1.80 2.32 -3.29
N GLU A 77 1.15 1.80 -2.25
CA GLU A 77 0.30 0.61 -2.34
C GLU A 77 -0.83 0.82 -3.36
N THR A 78 -1.44 2.00 -3.38
CA THR A 78 -2.53 2.32 -4.31
C THR A 78 -2.05 2.30 -5.76
N ILE A 79 -0.90 2.92 -6.05
CA ILE A 79 -0.29 2.90 -7.40
C ILE A 79 0.03 1.46 -7.82
N VAL A 80 0.69 0.69 -6.95
CA VAL A 80 1.15 -0.67 -7.27
C VAL A 80 -0.03 -1.62 -7.44
N ARG A 81 -1.07 -1.53 -6.60
CA ARG A 81 -2.29 -2.33 -6.74
C ARG A 81 -3.03 -2.02 -8.04
N SER A 82 -3.11 -0.74 -8.41
CA SER A 82 -3.72 -0.33 -9.69
C SER A 82 -2.89 -0.84 -10.87
N ALA A 83 -1.56 -0.71 -10.84
CA ALA A 83 -0.66 -1.27 -11.85
C ALA A 83 -0.77 -2.80 -11.98
N ALA A 84 -0.87 -3.53 -10.88
CA ALA A 84 -1.11 -4.97 -10.89
C ALA A 84 -2.45 -5.31 -11.56
N SER A 85 -3.49 -4.50 -11.31
CA SER A 85 -4.80 -4.67 -11.94
C SER A 85 -4.74 -4.44 -13.46
N PHE A 86 -4.00 -3.44 -13.94
CA PHE A 86 -3.80 -3.21 -15.37
C PHE A 86 -2.99 -4.31 -16.06
N ALA A 87 -1.96 -4.84 -15.38
CA ALA A 87 -1.21 -5.99 -15.87
C ALA A 87 -2.13 -7.22 -16.01
N ASN A 88 -2.92 -7.51 -14.98
CA ASN A 88 -3.87 -8.61 -14.97
C ASN A 88 -4.94 -8.46 -16.05
N ALA A 89 -5.49 -7.24 -16.24
CA ALA A 89 -6.44 -6.95 -17.32
C ALA A 89 -5.83 -7.16 -18.72
N SER A 90 -4.50 -7.09 -18.83
CA SER A 90 -3.76 -7.39 -20.06
C SER A 90 -3.34 -8.87 -20.16
N ASN A 91 -3.87 -9.76 -19.31
CA ASN A 91 -3.49 -11.17 -19.20
C ASN A 91 -2.00 -11.38 -18.88
N ARG A 92 -1.40 -10.45 -18.13
CA ARG A 92 -0.01 -10.52 -17.68
C ARG A 92 0.04 -10.56 -16.15
N THR A 93 0.95 -11.35 -15.60
CA THR A 93 1.18 -11.40 -14.14
C THR A 93 2.11 -10.29 -13.67
N ASN A 94 3.05 -9.87 -14.52
CA ASN A 94 4.06 -8.87 -14.17
C ASN A 94 3.67 -7.49 -14.70
N SER A 95 3.64 -6.51 -13.80
CA SER A 95 3.46 -5.10 -14.16
C SER A 95 4.71 -4.54 -14.84
N ASN A 96 4.49 -3.70 -15.84
CA ASN A 96 5.52 -2.96 -16.55
C ASN A 96 5.38 -1.45 -16.29
N LEU A 97 6.22 -0.64 -16.94
CA LEU A 97 6.19 0.82 -16.80
C LEU A 97 4.83 1.43 -17.19
N PHE A 98 4.20 0.95 -18.26
CA PHE A 98 2.90 1.48 -18.71
C PHE A 98 1.79 1.18 -17.70
N ASP A 99 1.84 0.01 -17.05
CA ASP A 99 0.90 -0.31 -15.97
C ASP A 99 1.07 0.63 -14.77
N ILE A 100 2.32 0.97 -14.42
CA ILE A 100 2.62 1.95 -13.36
C ILE A 100 2.10 3.33 -13.75
N ILE A 101 2.28 3.74 -15.01
CA ILE A 101 1.75 5.03 -15.51
C ILE A 101 0.23 5.05 -15.40
N ASN A 102 -0.45 3.98 -15.79
CA ASN A 102 -1.90 3.86 -15.64
C ASN A 102 -2.33 3.89 -14.16
N GLY A 103 -1.57 3.25 -13.26
CA GLY A 103 -1.80 3.32 -11.82
C GLY A 103 -1.64 4.73 -11.24
N ILE A 104 -0.71 5.52 -11.76
CA ILE A 104 -0.60 6.95 -11.42
C ILE A 104 -1.83 7.71 -11.92
N HIS A 105 -2.30 7.43 -13.13
CA HIS A 105 -3.48 8.10 -13.69
C HIS A 105 -4.74 7.79 -12.88
N ASP A 106 -4.92 6.54 -12.48
CA ASP A 106 -6.02 6.10 -11.63
C ASP A 106 -6.02 6.87 -10.29
N LEU A 107 -4.86 6.99 -9.65
CA LEU A 107 -4.71 7.78 -8.43
C LEU A 107 -5.01 9.28 -8.63
N CYS A 108 -4.55 9.87 -9.73
CA CYS A 108 -4.81 11.27 -10.06
C CYS A 108 -6.25 11.52 -10.55
N SER A 109 -7.02 10.47 -10.91
CA SER A 109 -8.36 10.62 -11.49
C SER A 109 -9.36 11.29 -10.55
N ALA A 110 -9.18 11.13 -9.23
CA ALA A 110 -10.02 11.78 -8.23
C ALA A 110 -9.92 13.32 -8.26
N GLN A 111 -8.75 13.86 -8.54
CA GLN A 111 -8.52 15.32 -8.65
C GLN A 111 -8.53 15.80 -10.12
N GLY A 112 -8.31 14.89 -11.06
CA GLY A 112 -8.02 15.21 -12.45
C GLY A 112 -6.60 15.74 -12.64
N PHE A 113 -6.16 15.78 -13.90
CA PHE A 113 -4.88 16.35 -14.29
C PHE A 113 -4.93 16.89 -15.73
N PRO A 114 -4.07 17.86 -16.10
CA PRO A 114 -4.07 18.46 -17.43
C PRO A 114 -3.94 17.44 -18.55
N GLY A 115 -4.89 17.42 -19.48
CA GLY A 115 -4.92 16.43 -20.58
C GLY A 115 -5.49 15.06 -20.19
N GLY A 116 -5.94 14.87 -18.95
CA GLY A 116 -6.55 13.61 -18.47
C GLY A 116 -7.69 13.12 -19.37
N SER A 117 -8.53 14.03 -19.88
CA SER A 117 -9.66 13.71 -20.77
C SER A 117 -9.27 13.14 -22.13
N VAL A 118 -8.05 13.39 -22.60
CA VAL A 118 -7.55 12.92 -23.91
C VAL A 118 -6.45 11.86 -23.78
N MET A 119 -6.23 11.29 -22.58
CA MET A 119 -5.17 10.31 -22.33
C MET A 119 -5.24 9.09 -23.24
N HIS A 120 -6.43 8.63 -23.61
CA HIS A 120 -6.63 7.50 -24.54
C HIS A 120 -6.21 7.82 -25.99
N LYS A 121 -6.01 9.10 -26.33
CA LYS A 121 -5.61 9.56 -27.68
C LYS A 121 -4.12 9.92 -27.76
N VAL A 122 -3.45 10.04 -26.63
CA VAL A 122 -2.05 10.50 -26.56
C VAL A 122 -1.15 9.42 -25.98
N ASN A 123 0.14 9.51 -26.28
CA ASN A 123 1.13 8.59 -25.72
C ASN A 123 1.20 8.75 -24.18
N LEU A 124 1.09 7.65 -23.43
CA LEU A 124 1.16 7.60 -21.97
C LEU A 124 2.45 8.25 -21.42
N LEU A 125 3.56 8.16 -22.16
CA LEU A 125 4.84 8.79 -21.80
C LEU A 125 4.79 10.33 -21.83
N ARG A 126 3.76 10.92 -22.44
CA ARG A 126 3.52 12.38 -22.48
C ARG A 126 2.48 12.83 -21.45
N SER A 127 2.08 11.96 -20.52
CA SER A 127 1.18 12.32 -19.43
C SER A 127 1.73 13.47 -18.60
N SER A 128 0.89 14.46 -18.28
CA SER A 128 1.25 15.56 -17.39
C SER A 128 1.46 15.07 -15.95
N ALA A 129 0.64 14.13 -15.47
CA ALA A 129 0.81 13.53 -14.15
C ALA A 129 2.18 12.84 -14.01
N LEU A 130 2.62 12.12 -15.05
CA LEU A 130 3.97 11.56 -15.08
C LEU A 130 5.04 12.65 -15.14
N LYS A 131 4.84 13.67 -15.98
CA LYS A 131 5.78 14.79 -16.14
C LYS A 131 5.97 15.55 -14.82
N ASP A 132 4.93 15.74 -14.04
CA ASP A 132 5.00 16.43 -12.75
C ASP A 132 5.87 15.66 -11.75
N ILE A 133 5.73 14.32 -11.70
CA ILE A 133 6.61 13.45 -10.91
C ILE A 133 8.06 13.55 -11.40
N MET A 134 8.29 13.48 -12.72
CA MET A 134 9.64 13.59 -13.29
C MET A 134 10.27 14.95 -12.98
N ASN A 135 9.50 16.04 -13.08
CA ASN A 135 9.95 17.38 -12.72
C ASN A 135 10.33 17.45 -11.24
N PHE A 136 9.49 16.90 -10.35
CA PHE A 136 9.81 16.83 -8.93
C PHE A 136 11.13 16.09 -8.67
N VAL A 137 11.34 14.93 -9.31
CA VAL A 137 12.59 14.15 -9.16
C VAL A 137 13.81 14.92 -9.67
N ASN A 138 13.67 15.65 -10.79
CA ASN A 138 14.77 16.43 -11.38
C ASN A 138 15.13 17.68 -10.56
N LEU A 139 14.15 18.29 -9.89
CA LEU A 139 14.34 19.49 -9.08
C LEU A 139 14.68 19.18 -7.61
N SER A 140 14.42 17.96 -7.15
CA SER A 140 14.69 17.56 -5.77
C SER A 140 16.17 17.27 -5.54
N ASN A 141 16.69 17.73 -4.41
CA ASN A 141 17.99 17.30 -3.92
C ASN A 141 17.94 15.78 -3.67
N LYS A 142 18.76 15.02 -4.41
CA LYS A 142 18.86 13.58 -4.22
C LYS A 142 19.31 13.28 -2.79
N VAL A 143 18.52 12.49 -2.09
CA VAL A 143 18.95 11.90 -0.81
C VAL A 143 19.91 10.76 -1.14
N PRO A 144 21.20 10.85 -0.78
CA PRO A 144 22.12 9.74 -1.00
C PRO A 144 21.75 8.55 -0.11
N PHE A 145 21.91 7.34 -0.63
CA PHE A 145 21.87 6.13 0.19
C PHE A 145 23.01 6.16 1.21
N ALA A 146 22.77 5.61 2.40
CA ALA A 146 23.79 5.53 3.46
C ALA A 146 25.08 4.82 2.98
N LYS A 147 24.94 3.85 2.08
CA LYS A 147 26.04 3.28 1.30
C LYS A 147 25.78 3.58 -0.19
N PRO A 148 26.75 4.15 -0.92
CA PRO A 148 26.62 4.33 -2.36
C PRO A 148 26.27 2.98 -3.01
N ILE A 149 25.16 2.94 -3.75
CA ILE A 149 24.81 1.73 -4.49
C ILE A 149 25.77 1.64 -5.67
N PRO A 150 26.48 0.52 -5.85
CA PRO A 150 27.33 0.33 -7.02
C PRO A 150 26.49 0.49 -8.29
N PHE A 151 26.84 1.47 -9.12
CA PHE A 151 26.26 1.55 -10.45
C PHE A 151 26.81 0.39 -11.27
N ARG A 152 26.01 -0.68 -11.43
CA ARG A 152 26.33 -1.71 -12.41
C ARG A 152 26.23 -1.05 -13.78
N ASN A 153 27.37 -0.78 -14.39
CA ASN A 153 27.41 -0.27 -15.75
C ASN A 153 26.76 -1.32 -16.65
N VAL A 154 25.59 -1.01 -17.22
CA VAL A 154 24.79 -1.99 -17.97
C VAL A 154 25.56 -2.52 -19.19
N PHE A 155 26.55 -1.76 -19.66
CA PHE A 155 27.47 -2.14 -20.72
C PHE A 155 28.56 -3.16 -20.30
N GLN A 156 28.76 -3.40 -19.01
CA GLN A 156 29.73 -4.39 -18.49
C GLN A 156 29.12 -5.76 -18.20
N VAL A 157 27.87 -6.01 -18.62
CA VAL A 157 27.39 -7.39 -18.68
C VAL A 157 28.11 -8.06 -19.85
N ASN A 158 29.33 -8.56 -19.58
CA ASN A 158 29.94 -9.62 -20.36
C ASN A 158 28.97 -10.79 -20.30
N VAL A 159 28.17 -10.93 -21.36
CA VAL A 159 27.50 -12.19 -21.66
C VAL A 159 28.63 -13.16 -22.00
N PHE A 160 29.11 -13.88 -20.98
CA PHE A 160 29.84 -15.11 -21.19
C PHE A 160 28.84 -16.12 -21.76
N LEU A 161 28.68 -16.08 -23.08
CA LEU A 161 28.44 -17.26 -23.91
C LEU A 161 29.81 -17.92 -24.14
#